data_AF-A0AAW0CNC1-F1
#
_entry.id   AF-A0AAW0CNC1-F1
#
_cell.length_a   1.000
_cell.length_b   1.000
_cell.length_c   1.000
_cell.angle_alpha   90.00
_cell.angle_beta   90.00
_cell.angle_gamma   90.00
#
_symmetry.space_group_name_H-M   'P 1'
#
loop_
_entity.id
_entity.type
_entity.pdbx_description
1 polymer ?
#
loop_
_entity_poly.entity_id
_entity_poly.type
_entity_poly.pdbx_seq_one_letter_code
_entity_poly.pdbx_strand_id
1 'polypeptide(L)'
;MTTTPLLSQASVESMFSPSLTPTGAIEACKTFKVFLPHLAVPPAEGQFGNGLFVNTEDVPGRRRKGTGAWCGWARTSFFIDPTTGIAAVLGTQILPTGDSAYDMIRDELEEVLYAAFED
;
A
#
# COMPACT_ATOMS: atom_id res chain seq x y z
N MET A 1 -8.75 2.14 -27.83
CA MET A 1 -8.58 3.51 -27.31
C MET A 1 -7.17 3.61 -26.74
N THR A 2 -6.32 4.49 -27.27
CA THR A 2 -5.02 4.79 -26.66
C THR A 2 -5.25 5.82 -25.57
N THR A 3 -5.12 5.41 -24.30
CA THR A 3 -5.23 6.32 -23.15
C THR A 3 -3.97 7.17 -23.06
N THR A 4 -4.11 8.50 -23.06
CA THR A 4 -3.01 9.41 -22.73
C THR A 4 -2.70 9.29 -21.24
N PRO A 5 -1.48 8.90 -20.83
CA PRO A 5 -1.11 8.85 -19.42
C PRO A 5 -1.18 10.23 -18.76
N LEU A 6 -1.57 10.27 -17.48
CA LEU A 6 -1.67 11.52 -16.71
C LEU A 6 -0.29 12.11 -16.35
N LEU A 7 0.70 11.23 -16.13
CA LEU A 7 2.03 11.59 -15.68
C LEU A 7 3.08 10.96 -16.60
N SER A 8 4.27 11.56 -16.61
CA SER A 8 5.42 10.94 -17.25
C SER A 8 5.84 9.66 -16.52
N GLN A 9 6.44 8.71 -17.23
CA GLN A 9 6.95 7.48 -16.64
C GLN A 9 7.91 7.75 -15.47
N ALA A 10 8.85 8.69 -15.64
CA ALA A 10 9.77 9.08 -14.59
C ALA A 10 9.07 9.66 -13.35
N SER A 11 7.98 10.41 -13.53
CA SER A 11 7.17 10.90 -12.42
C SER A 11 6.50 9.76 -11.66
N VAL A 12 5.96 8.77 -12.36
CA VAL A 12 5.35 7.58 -11.76
C VAL A 12 6.39 6.79 -10.97
N GLU A 13 7.56 6.51 -11.54
CA GLU A 13 8.65 5.79 -10.88
C GLU A 13 9.12 6.49 -9.60
N SER A 14 9.14 7.83 -9.60
CA SER A 14 9.50 8.61 -8.41
C SER A 14 8.54 8.42 -7.24
N MET A 15 7.28 8.06 -7.49
CA MET A 15 6.29 7.83 -6.43
C MET A 15 6.60 6.58 -5.60
N PHE A 16 7.31 5.60 -6.17
CA PHE A 16 7.71 4.36 -5.51
C PHE A 16 9.11 4.45 -4.86
N SER A 17 9.77 5.60 -4.98
CA SER A 17 11.12 5.81 -4.44
C SER A 17 11.05 6.42 -3.04
N PRO A 18 11.83 5.91 -2.06
CA PRO A 18 11.93 6.51 -0.73
C PRO A 18 12.31 8.00 -0.78
N SER A 19 11.51 8.85 -0.13
CA SER A 19 11.73 10.31 -0.05
C SER A 19 12.16 10.79 1.35
N LEU A 20 12.03 9.94 2.38
CA LEU A 20 12.39 10.28 3.75
C LEU A 20 13.80 9.80 4.10
N THR A 21 14.42 10.48 5.07
CA THR A 21 15.63 9.94 5.72
C THR A 21 15.27 8.66 6.50
N PRO A 22 16.23 7.77 6.80
CA PRO A 22 15.95 6.56 7.60
C PRO A 22 15.26 6.88 8.93
N THR A 23 15.75 7.88 9.66
CA THR A 23 15.13 8.35 10.90
C THR A 23 13.73 8.92 10.66
N GLY A 24 13.54 9.73 9.61
CA GLY A 24 12.24 10.30 9.27
C GLY A 24 11.18 9.25 8.98
N ALA A 25 11.55 8.18 8.28
CA ALA A 25 10.64 7.08 7.99
C ALA A 25 10.25 6.27 9.24
N ILE A 26 11.20 6.03 10.14
CA ILE A 26 10.94 5.39 11.44
C ILE A 26 9.95 6.23 12.26
N GLU A 27 10.19 7.54 12.38
CA GLU A 27 9.31 8.42 13.15
C GLU A 27 7.92 8.60 12.50
N ALA A 28 7.85 8.62 11.17
CA ALA A 28 6.59 8.61 10.44
C ALA A 28 5.79 7.32 10.74
N CYS A 29 6.41 6.15 10.63
CA CYS A 29 5.75 4.87 10.93
C CYS A 29 5.27 4.79 12.38
N LYS A 30 6.07 5.28 13.34
CA LYS A 30 5.66 5.39 14.76
C LYS A 30 4.45 6.30 14.93
N THR A 31 4.46 7.45 14.26
CA THR A 31 3.35 8.42 14.30
C THR A 31 2.07 7.78 13.76
N PHE A 32 2.12 7.13 12.59
CA PHE A 32 0.97 6.46 12.00
C PHE A 32 0.39 5.36 12.89
N LYS A 33 1.24 4.56 13.55
CA LYS A 33 0.76 3.56 14.51
C LYS A 33 -0.04 4.17 15.67
N VAL A 34 0.38 5.33 16.16
CA VAL A 34 -0.28 5.99 17.30
C VAL A 34 -1.58 6.65 16.87
N PHE A 35 -1.58 7.37 15.75
CA PHE A 35 -2.74 8.15 15.31
C PHE A 35 -3.76 7.34 14.51
N LEU A 36 -3.31 6.28 13.83
CA LEU A 36 -4.14 5.46 12.95
C LEU A 36 -4.02 3.96 13.30
N PRO A 37 -4.21 3.54 14.57
CA PRO A 37 -4.01 2.16 15.00
C PRO A 37 -4.95 1.15 14.30
N HIS A 38 -6.02 1.67 13.68
CA HIS A 38 -7.06 0.90 13.02
C HIS A 38 -6.99 0.96 11.48
N LEU A 39 -6.05 1.72 10.92
CA LEU A 39 -5.79 1.67 9.48
C LEU A 39 -4.70 0.64 9.24
N ALA A 40 -5.05 -0.43 8.56
CA ALA A 40 -4.16 -1.54 8.25
C ALA A 40 -3.13 -1.25 7.14
N VAL A 41 -2.61 -0.02 7.11
CA VAL A 41 -1.40 0.34 6.39
C VAL A 41 -0.70 1.47 7.18
N PRO A 42 0.64 1.42 7.39
CA PRO A 42 1.56 0.36 6.98
C PRO A 42 2.19 -0.41 8.15
N PRO A 43 2.93 -1.50 7.87
CA PRO A 43 3.67 -2.27 8.88
C PRO A 43 4.56 -1.41 9.76
N ALA A 44 5.14 -2.03 10.77
CA ALA A 44 6.02 -1.38 11.71
C ALA A 44 7.14 -0.52 11.10
N GLU A 45 7.50 -0.82 9.86
CA GLU A 45 8.66 -0.33 9.14
C GLU A 45 8.31 -0.17 7.66
N GLY A 46 8.86 0.86 7.03
CA GLY A 46 8.69 1.13 5.61
C GLY A 46 9.15 2.52 5.22
N GLN A 47 8.82 2.94 4.00
CA GLN A 47 9.20 4.25 3.46
C GLN A 47 8.00 4.99 2.90
N PHE A 48 8.20 6.29 2.62
CA PHE A 48 7.20 7.10 1.93
C PHE A 48 7.82 7.68 0.68
N GLY A 49 7.19 7.40 -0.45
CA GLY A 49 7.47 8.10 -1.70
C GLY A 49 6.52 9.29 -1.87
N ASN A 50 6.48 9.84 -3.08
CA ASN A 50 5.60 10.96 -3.38
C ASN A 50 4.15 10.48 -3.51
N GLY A 51 3.42 10.47 -2.39
CA GLY A 51 1.99 10.14 -2.32
C GLY A 51 1.67 8.67 -2.01
N LEU A 52 2.69 7.83 -1.79
CA LEU A 52 2.53 6.41 -1.49
C LEU A 52 3.33 6.05 -0.24
N PHE A 53 2.77 5.15 0.58
CA PHE A 53 3.61 4.32 1.43
C PHE A 53 4.27 3.25 0.57
N VAL A 54 5.56 2.98 0.80
CA VAL A 54 6.36 2.05 0.03
C VAL A 54 6.87 0.94 0.93
N ASN A 55 6.54 -0.31 0.59
CA ASN A 55 7.04 -1.49 1.28
C ASN A 55 8.57 -1.59 1.12
N THR A 56 9.30 -1.75 2.23
CA THR A 56 10.75 -1.96 2.19
C THR A 56 11.17 -3.43 2.15
N GLU A 57 10.22 -4.33 2.37
CA GLU A 57 10.40 -5.78 2.42
C GLU A 57 9.22 -6.48 1.75
N ASP A 58 9.44 -7.74 1.36
CA ASP A 58 8.37 -8.61 0.89
C ASP A 58 7.43 -8.97 2.04
N VAL A 59 6.14 -8.99 1.75
CA VAL A 59 5.12 -9.54 2.62
C VAL A 59 4.85 -10.97 2.16
N PRO A 60 5.11 -12.00 2.99
CA PRO A 60 4.93 -13.39 2.58
C PRO A 60 3.53 -13.66 1.99
N GLY A 61 3.51 -14.28 0.81
CA GLY A 61 2.29 -14.61 0.07
C GLY A 61 1.52 -13.42 -0.50
N ARG A 62 2.07 -12.19 -0.40
CA ARG A 62 1.41 -10.94 -0.74
C ARG A 62 2.44 -9.96 -1.34
N ARG A 63 2.20 -8.66 -1.14
CA ARG A 63 2.98 -7.52 -1.66
C ARG A 63 4.50 -7.68 -1.62
N ARG A 64 5.15 -7.44 -2.76
CA ARG A 64 6.62 -7.40 -2.85
C ARG A 64 7.20 -6.08 -2.31
N LYS A 65 8.48 -6.11 -1.96
CA LYS A 65 9.28 -4.91 -1.70
C LYS A 65 9.15 -3.93 -2.88
N GLY A 66 8.94 -2.66 -2.57
CA GLY A 66 8.73 -1.60 -3.56
C GLY A 66 7.26 -1.38 -3.92
N THR A 67 6.33 -2.22 -3.43
CA THR A 67 4.90 -1.98 -3.58
C THR A 67 4.51 -0.65 -2.97
N GLY A 68 3.79 0.17 -3.73
CA GLY A 68 3.21 1.43 -3.29
C GLY A 68 1.76 1.24 -2.86
N ALA A 69 1.37 1.73 -1.69
CA ALA A 69 0.03 1.54 -1.14
C ALA A 69 -0.45 2.76 -0.35
N TRP A 70 -1.77 2.85 -0.19
CA TRP A 70 -2.38 3.77 0.77
C TRP A 70 -3.76 3.28 1.23
N CYS A 71 -4.34 3.99 2.19
CA CYS A 71 -5.65 3.70 2.73
C CYS A 71 -6.49 4.97 2.92
N GLY A 72 -7.79 4.79 3.08
CA GLY A 72 -8.77 5.83 3.30
C GLY A 72 -9.70 5.47 4.44
N TRP A 73 -10.31 6.51 5.02
CA TRP A 73 -11.03 6.43 6.29
C TRP A 73 -12.24 5.50 6.26
N ALA A 74 -13.04 5.53 5.18
CA ALA A 74 -14.23 4.69 5.04
C ALA A 74 -13.91 3.24 4.61
N ARG A 75 -12.81 2.68 5.13
CA ARG A 75 -12.30 1.34 4.79
C ARG A 75 -12.17 1.15 3.28
N THR A 76 -11.28 1.97 2.72
CA THR A 76 -10.79 1.85 1.36
C THR A 76 -9.28 1.69 1.39
N SER A 77 -8.71 0.85 0.54
CA SER A 77 -7.27 0.69 0.38
C SER A 77 -6.94 0.32 -1.05
N PHE A 78 -5.76 0.72 -1.48
CA PHE A 78 -5.21 0.30 -2.76
C PHE A 78 -3.73 -0.02 -2.62
N PHE A 79 -3.24 -0.84 -3.54
CA PHE A 79 -1.81 -1.04 -3.74
C PHE A 79 -1.50 -1.22 -5.22
N ILE A 80 -0.24 -0.94 -5.55
CA ILE A 80 0.34 -1.08 -6.88
C ILE A 80 1.71 -1.72 -6.68
N ASP A 81 1.88 -2.93 -7.17
CA ASP A 81 3.13 -3.70 -7.12
C ASP A 81 3.77 -3.69 -8.52
N PRO A 82 4.75 -2.82 -8.77
CA PRO A 82 5.40 -2.75 -10.08
C PRO A 82 6.27 -3.98 -10.38
N THR A 83 6.66 -4.76 -9.37
CA THR A 83 7.48 -5.97 -9.57
C THR A 83 6.67 -7.09 -10.19
N THR A 84 5.42 -7.24 -9.76
CA THR A 84 4.52 -8.32 -10.22
C THR A 84 3.54 -7.85 -11.29
N GLY A 85 3.34 -6.54 -11.40
CA GLY A 85 2.31 -5.95 -12.25
C GLY A 85 0.92 -5.99 -11.63
N ILE A 86 0.77 -6.45 -10.39
CA ILE A 86 -0.50 -6.51 -9.68
C ILE A 86 -0.85 -5.13 -9.13
N ALA A 87 -2.07 -4.67 -9.41
CA ALA A 87 -2.65 -3.51 -8.77
C ALA A 87 -4.09 -3.82 -8.38
N ALA A 88 -4.49 -3.40 -7.17
CA ALA A 88 -5.84 -3.65 -6.68
C ALA A 88 -6.36 -2.51 -5.83
N VAL A 89 -7.68 -2.38 -5.80
CA VAL A 89 -8.42 -1.49 -4.93
C VAL A 89 -9.48 -2.32 -4.23
N LEU A 90 -9.52 -2.23 -2.89
CA LEU A 90 -10.63 -2.73 -2.09
C LEU A 90 -11.28 -1.53 -1.42
N GLY A 91 -12.59 -1.37 -1.59
CA GLY A 91 -13.32 -0.23 -1.07
C GLY A 91 -14.67 -0.63 -0.51
N THR A 92 -14.93 -0.19 0.71
CA THR A 92 -16.26 -0.26 1.34
C THR A 92 -16.72 1.15 1.72
N GLN A 93 -17.81 1.27 2.46
CA GLN A 93 -18.30 2.52 3.06
C GLN A 93 -18.53 2.33 4.57
N ILE A 94 -17.65 1.56 5.22
CA ILE A 94 -17.79 1.17 6.63
C ILE A 94 -17.12 2.21 7.53
N LEU A 95 -17.87 2.65 8.54
CA LEU A 95 -17.41 3.52 9.62
C LEU A 95 -17.95 3.03 10.97
N PRO A 96 -17.24 3.26 12.09
CA PRO A 96 -15.90 3.86 12.16
C PRO A 96 -14.81 2.93 11.58
N THR A 97 -13.64 3.49 11.28
CA THR A 97 -12.44 2.73 10.87
C THR A 97 -12.09 1.65 11.91
N GLY A 98 -11.62 0.48 11.46
CA GLY A 98 -11.12 -0.59 12.33
C GLY A 98 -11.95 -1.87 12.36
N ASP A 99 -12.89 -2.02 11.44
CA ASP A 99 -13.70 -3.24 11.27
C ASP A 99 -12.82 -4.45 10.91
N SER A 100 -12.63 -5.41 11.81
CA SER A 100 -11.72 -6.55 11.56
C SER A 100 -12.10 -7.41 10.35
N ALA A 101 -13.37 -7.43 9.93
CA ALA A 101 -13.80 -8.19 8.75
C ALA A 101 -13.21 -7.59 7.47
N TYR A 102 -13.12 -6.27 7.37
CA TYR A 102 -12.41 -5.63 6.27
C TYR A 102 -10.94 -6.05 6.20
N ASP A 103 -10.26 -6.15 7.35
CA ASP A 103 -8.84 -6.52 7.37
C ASP A 103 -8.63 -7.96 6.92
N MET A 104 -9.49 -8.88 7.35
CA MET A 104 -9.46 -10.27 6.89
C MET A 104 -9.69 -10.36 5.38
N ILE A 105 -10.71 -9.68 4.86
CA ILE A 105 -11.04 -9.71 3.42
C ILE A 105 -9.91 -9.10 2.58
N ARG A 106 -9.28 -8.02 3.05
CA ARG A 106 -8.14 -7.42 2.35
C ARG A 106 -6.97 -8.40 2.29
N ASP A 107 -6.62 -9.02 3.42
CA ASP A 107 -5.48 -9.93 3.49
C ASP A 107 -5.72 -11.17 2.62
N GLU A 108 -6.92 -11.74 2.66
CA GLU A 108 -7.33 -12.85 1.78
C GLU A 108 -7.33 -12.46 0.30
N LEU A 109 -7.82 -11.26 -0.03
CA LEU A 109 -7.76 -10.74 -1.40
C LEU A 109 -6.31 -10.65 -1.91
N GLU A 110 -5.40 -10.12 -1.10
CA GLU A 110 -3.98 -10.06 -1.46
C GLU A 110 -3.42 -11.46 -1.69
N GLU A 111 -3.63 -12.41 -0.78
CA GLU A 111 -3.13 -13.79 -0.92
C GLU A 111 -3.67 -14.48 -2.18
N VAL A 112 -4.97 -14.34 -2.46
CA VAL A 112 -5.60 -14.92 -3.65
C VAL A 112 -5.06 -14.30 -4.94
N LEU A 113 -4.86 -12.97 -4.97
CA LEU A 113 -4.30 -12.31 -6.15
C LEU A 113 -2.88 -12.77 -6.43
N TYR A 114 -2.02 -12.81 -5.42
CA TYR A 114 -0.63 -13.20 -5.60
C TYR A 114 -0.52 -14.68 -5.98
N ALA A 115 -1.29 -15.57 -5.34
CA ALA A 115 -1.32 -16.98 -5.72
C ALA A 115 -1.87 -17.24 -7.14
N ALA A 116 -2.71 -16.35 -7.68
CA ALA A 116 -3.32 -16.51 -9.00
C ALA A 116 -2.46 -15.92 -10.15
N PHE A 117 -1.58 -14.97 -9.84
CA PHE A 117 -0.84 -14.21 -10.86
C PHE A 117 0.68 -14.29 -10.74
N GLU A 118 1.21 -14.82 -9.63
CA GLU A 118 2.62 -15.18 -9.52
C GLU A 118 2.77 -16.70 -9.74
N ASP A 119 3.26 -17.09 -10.92
CA ASP A 119 3.69 -18.46 -11.22
C ASP A 119 5.02 -18.81 -10.55
#